data_AF-A0A1U7WXG8-F1
#
_entry.id   AF-A0A1U7WXG8-F1
#
_cell.length_a   1.000
_cell.length_b   1.000
_cell.length_c   1.000
_cell.angle_alpha   90.00
_cell.angle_beta   90.00
_cell.angle_gamma   90.00
#
_symmetry.space_group_name_H-M   'P 1'
#
loop_
_entity.id
_entity.type
_entity.pdbx_description
1 polymer ?
#
loop_
_entity_poly.entity_id
_entity_poly.type
_entity_poly.pdbx_seq_one_letter_code
_entity_poly.pdbx_strand_id
1 'polypeptide(L)'
;MARYTASLKRFCRYLAEIGALHLFGNDDAPLSLEHIYNKVAEGKSGCSLEYFEAYKHLKSLGYIVGRHGIPWSMRRSKVDCAINQDTLETAQTGDEESRNNVLISEMFSNMQIGGLRLAFDVYPPNSRFRKSAPGDPYFVLCLASEYPPSKEEIEDLERHSHGIPLKFCLVEHGRVSFFSFNKVELPILS
;
A
#
# COMPACT_ATOMS: atom_id res chain seq x y z
N MET A 1 -14.47 4.36 17.71
CA MET A 1 -13.47 5.25 17.07
C MET A 1 -12.85 4.52 15.89
N ALA A 2 -13.39 4.69 14.68
CA ALA A 2 -12.90 3.99 13.50
C ALA A 2 -11.46 4.44 13.19
N ARG A 3 -10.51 3.51 13.25
CA ARG A 3 -9.12 3.76 12.85
C ARG A 3 -9.11 3.98 11.34
N TYR A 4 -9.10 5.24 10.93
CA TYR A 4 -8.98 5.63 9.53
C TYR A 4 -7.69 5.03 8.94
N THR A 5 -7.85 4.02 8.09
CA THR A 5 -6.72 3.34 7.45
C THR A 5 -5.92 4.34 6.61
N ALA A 6 -4.59 4.19 6.58
CA ALA A 6 -3.70 5.08 5.85
C ALA A 6 -4.01 5.18 4.33
N SER A 7 -4.76 4.22 3.76
CA SER A 7 -5.30 4.32 2.39
C SER A 7 -6.22 5.51 2.22
N LEU A 8 -7.16 5.69 3.16
CA LEU A 8 -8.22 6.68 3.03
C LEU A 8 -7.63 8.08 3.13
N LYS A 9 -6.65 8.28 4.02
CA LYS A 9 -5.99 9.57 4.22
C LYS A 9 -5.26 10.06 2.95
N ARG A 10 -4.52 9.18 2.25
CA ARG A 10 -3.85 9.52 0.98
C ARG A 10 -4.84 9.89 -0.12
N PHE A 11 -5.91 9.09 -0.24
CA PHE A 11 -6.96 9.34 -1.22
C PHE A 11 -7.70 10.66 -0.94
N CYS A 12 -8.09 10.91 0.31
CA CYS A 12 -8.75 12.17 0.69
C CYS A 12 -7.87 13.39 0.41
N ARG A 13 -6.56 13.32 0.69
CA ARG A 13 -5.64 14.41 0.36
C ARG A 13 -5.56 14.65 -1.15
N TYR A 14 -5.43 13.59 -1.95
CA TYR A 14 -5.41 13.72 -3.40
C TYR A 14 -6.69 14.36 -3.93
N LEU A 15 -7.86 13.93 -3.43
CA LEU A 15 -9.15 14.52 -3.79
C LEU A 15 -9.26 15.99 -3.37
N ALA A 16 -8.75 16.36 -2.19
CA ALA A 16 -8.75 17.74 -1.73
C ALA A 16 -7.85 18.63 -2.62
N GLU A 17 -6.68 18.14 -3.02
CA GLU A 17 -5.77 18.87 -3.92
C GLU A 17 -6.36 19.11 -5.31
N ILE A 18 -7.12 18.16 -5.85
CA ILE A 18 -7.79 18.34 -7.15
C ILE A 18 -9.14 19.05 -7.03
N GLY A 19 -9.51 19.55 -5.83
CA GLY A 19 -10.78 20.25 -5.59
C GLY A 19 -12.03 19.36 -5.60
N ALA A 20 -11.86 18.04 -5.55
CA ALA A 20 -12.95 17.06 -5.57
C ALA A 20 -13.45 16.68 -4.17
N LEU A 21 -12.82 17.18 -3.10
CA LEU A 21 -13.22 16.92 -1.71
C LEU A 21 -12.94 18.14 -0.82
N HIS A 22 -13.94 18.63 -0.11
CA HIS A 22 -13.76 19.59 0.98
C HIS A 22 -13.73 18.84 2.31
N LEU A 23 -12.68 19.07 3.10
CA LEU A 23 -12.57 18.52 4.45
C LEU A 23 -12.95 19.60 5.45
N PHE A 24 -13.73 19.23 6.45
CA PHE A 24 -14.14 20.13 7.53
C PHE A 24 -13.51 19.69 8.86
N GLY A 25 -13.15 20.66 9.68
CA GLY A 25 -12.72 20.43 11.06
C GLY A 25 -13.88 20.06 11.97
N ASN A 26 -13.59 19.84 13.24
CA ASN A 26 -14.63 19.56 14.25
C ASN A 26 -15.56 20.77 14.47
N ASP A 27 -15.09 21.96 14.12
CA ASP A 27 -15.82 23.23 14.25
C ASP A 27 -16.60 23.59 12.97
N ASP A 28 -16.84 22.62 12.08
CA ASP A 28 -17.48 22.78 10.76
C ASP A 28 -16.83 23.83 9.84
N ALA A 29 -15.60 24.24 10.15
CA ALA A 29 -14.81 25.12 9.31
C ALA A 29 -14.06 24.33 8.22
N PRO A 30 -14.03 24.82 6.97
CA PRO A 30 -13.28 24.17 5.89
C PRO A 30 -11.79 24.19 6.23
N LEU A 31 -11.15 23.03 6.14
CA LEU A 31 -9.71 22.91 6.34
C LEU A 31 -8.97 23.41 5.10
N SER A 32 -8.01 24.31 5.31
CA SER A 32 -7.09 24.72 4.26
C SER A 32 -6.17 23.54 3.88
N LEU A 33 -5.66 23.56 2.65
CA LEU A 33 -4.66 22.59 2.21
C LEU A 33 -3.45 22.60 3.15
N GLU A 34 -2.98 23.78 3.56
CA GLU A 34 -1.90 23.91 4.55
C GLU A 34 -2.19 23.13 5.84
N HIS A 35 -3.40 23.26 6.38
CA HIS A 35 -3.78 22.57 7.60
C HIS A 35 -3.87 21.04 7.41
N ILE A 36 -4.31 20.58 6.24
CA ILE A 36 -4.31 19.16 5.87
C ILE A 36 -2.88 18.63 5.81
N TYR A 37 -1.95 19.38 5.21
CA TYR A 37 -0.54 19.02 5.11
C TYR A 37 0.16 19.00 6.47
N ASN A 38 -0.09 20.00 7.32
CA ASN A 38 0.49 20.08 8.66
C ASN A 38 0.06 18.88 9.52
N LYS A 39 -1.22 18.48 9.48
CA LYS A 39 -1.70 17.27 10.17
C LYS A 39 -1.03 15.98 9.69
N VAL A 40 -0.57 15.94 8.44
CA VAL A 40 0.15 14.79 7.90
C VAL A 40 1.62 14.81 8.34
N ALA A 41 2.26 15.98 8.28
CA ALA A 41 3.64 16.21 8.69
C ALA A 41 3.88 15.94 10.18
N GLU A 42 2.85 16.13 11.03
CA GLU A 42 2.90 15.77 12.45
C GLU A 42 3.15 14.26 12.74
N GLY A 43 3.25 13.40 11.73
CA GLY A 43 3.65 12.00 11.86
C GLY A 43 2.59 11.06 12.48
N LYS A 44 1.60 11.62 13.19
CA LYS A 44 0.46 10.90 13.79
C LYS A 44 -0.48 10.27 12.76
N SER A 45 -0.30 10.61 11.48
CA SER A 45 -1.23 10.26 10.40
C SER A 45 -0.96 8.89 9.75
N GLY A 46 0.22 8.29 9.95
CA GLY A 46 0.60 7.02 9.32
C GLY A 46 0.75 7.08 7.80
N CYS A 47 0.82 8.30 7.23
CA CYS A 47 0.99 8.53 5.80
C CYS A 47 2.26 9.35 5.59
N SER A 48 3.35 8.70 5.19
CA SER A 48 4.55 9.43 4.84
C SER A 48 4.37 10.13 3.48
N LEU A 49 5.11 11.23 3.30
CA LEU A 49 4.98 12.11 2.13
C LEU A 49 5.40 11.38 0.85
N GLU A 50 6.39 10.50 0.92
CA GLU A 50 6.91 9.73 -0.22
C GLU A 50 5.83 8.84 -0.82
N TYR A 51 5.04 8.17 0.03
CA TYR A 51 3.91 7.37 -0.46
C TYR A 51 2.85 8.24 -1.13
N PHE A 52 2.63 9.46 -0.63
CA PHE A 52 1.65 10.36 -1.22
C PHE A 52 2.10 10.85 -2.59
N GLU A 53 3.35 11.27 -2.74
CA GLU A 53 3.90 11.73 -4.03
C GLU A 53 3.90 10.61 -5.07
N ALA A 54 4.34 9.40 -4.69
CA ALA A 54 4.29 8.24 -5.58
C ALA A 54 2.84 7.89 -5.96
N TYR A 55 1.92 7.90 -5.00
CA TYR A 55 0.49 7.68 -5.24
C TYR A 55 -0.08 8.72 -6.21
N LYS A 56 0.17 10.01 -5.96
CA LYS A 56 -0.30 11.13 -6.77
C LYS A 56 0.20 11.03 -8.19
N HIS A 57 1.48 10.70 -8.38
CA HIS A 57 2.07 10.51 -9.70
C HIS A 57 1.41 9.36 -10.48
N LEU A 58 1.19 8.21 -9.83
CA LEU A 58 0.51 7.08 -10.48
C LEU A 58 -0.96 7.42 -10.80
N LYS A 59 -1.66 8.12 -9.90
CA LYS A 59 -3.04 8.55 -10.10
C LYS A 59 -3.20 9.53 -11.24
N SER A 60 -2.28 10.48 -11.42
CA SER A 60 -2.34 11.46 -12.52
C SER A 60 -2.15 10.81 -13.89
N LEU A 61 -1.42 9.69 -13.95
CA LEU A 61 -1.26 8.86 -15.16
C LEU A 61 -2.47 7.94 -15.43
N GLY A 62 -3.49 7.96 -14.57
CA GLY A 62 -4.71 7.17 -14.73
C GLY A 62 -4.64 5.75 -14.17
N TYR A 63 -3.52 5.36 -13.53
CA TYR A 63 -3.42 4.04 -12.92
C TYR A 63 -4.41 3.87 -11.77
N ILE A 64 -4.77 2.62 -11.55
CA ILE A 64 -5.49 2.20 -10.36
C ILE A 64 -4.45 1.69 -9.37
N VAL A 65 -4.48 2.25 -8.15
CA VAL A 65 -3.43 2.06 -7.15
C VAL A 65 -4.07 1.51 -5.88
N GLY A 66 -3.75 0.25 -5.56
CA GLY A 66 -4.12 -0.42 -4.32
C GLY A 66 -2.96 -0.43 -3.33
N ARG A 67 -3.22 -0.61 -2.03
CA ARG A 67 -2.14 -0.86 -1.07
C ARG A 67 -1.70 -2.31 -1.22
N HIS A 68 -0.39 -2.52 -1.34
CA HIS A 68 0.15 -3.87 -1.41
C HIS A 68 -0.26 -4.66 -0.15
N GLY A 69 -0.62 -5.93 -0.31
CA GLY A 69 -0.98 -6.82 0.79
C GLY A 69 -2.27 -6.47 1.56
N ILE A 70 -3.01 -5.42 1.18
CA ILE A 70 -4.30 -5.08 1.80
C ILE A 70 -5.44 -5.33 0.79
N PRO A 71 -6.37 -6.26 1.10
CA PRO A 71 -7.55 -6.47 0.27
C PRO A 71 -8.39 -5.20 0.12
N TRP A 72 -8.90 -4.96 -1.09
CA TRP A 72 -9.81 -3.85 -1.38
C TRP A 72 -11.12 -3.91 -0.58
N SER A 73 -11.58 -5.13 -0.30
CA SER A 73 -12.75 -5.42 0.51
C SER A 73 -12.46 -6.67 1.34
N MET A 74 -12.71 -6.61 2.65
CA MET A 74 -12.83 -7.83 3.44
C MET A 74 -14.19 -8.46 3.13
N ARG A 75 -14.19 -9.67 2.56
CA ARG A 75 -15.41 -10.49 2.62
C ARG A 75 -15.59 -10.90 4.08
N ARG A 76 -16.77 -10.64 4.66
CA ARG A 76 -17.19 -11.35 5.88
C ARG A 76 -17.39 -12.81 5.50
N SER A 77 -16.37 -13.62 5.62
CA SER A 77 -16.53 -15.07 5.61
C SER A 77 -17.11 -15.48 6.97
N LYS A 78 -18.29 -16.10 6.96
CA LYS A 78 -18.73 -16.97 8.04
C LYS A 78 -17.67 -18.08 8.10
N VAL A 79 -16.99 -18.19 9.24
CA VAL A 79 -15.85 -19.09 9.41
C VAL A 79 -16.35 -20.54 9.29
N ASP A 80 -16.08 -21.20 8.17
CA ASP A 80 -15.96 -22.67 8.13
C ASP A 80 -14.48 -22.98 8.04
N CYS A 81 -13.81 -22.97 9.19
CA CYS A 81 -12.47 -23.50 9.32
C CYS A 81 -12.58 -25.00 9.60
N ALA A 82 -12.51 -25.82 8.56
CA ALA A 82 -12.07 -27.20 8.67
C ALA A 82 -10.53 -27.18 8.89
N ILE A 83 -10.12 -26.94 10.12
CA ILE A 83 -8.78 -27.27 10.60
C ILE A 83 -8.97 -28.41 11.59
N ASN A 84 -8.29 -29.51 11.31
CA ASN A 84 -8.36 -30.73 12.08
C ASN A 84 -8.14 -30.46 13.57
N GLN A 85 -9.05 -31.04 14.33
CA GLN A 85 -9.20 -30.97 15.76
C GLN A 85 -7.97 -31.53 16.47
N ASP A 86 -7.32 -30.71 17.31
CA ASP A 86 -7.09 -31.15 18.67
C ASP A 86 -7.25 -29.98 19.67
N THR A 87 -8.46 -29.95 20.24
CA THR A 87 -8.81 -29.64 21.63
C THR A 87 -8.23 -28.38 22.32
N LEU A 88 -9.08 -27.35 22.52
CA LEU A 88 -9.78 -27.13 23.80
C LEU A 88 -10.74 -25.93 23.68
N GLU A 89 -12.00 -26.17 24.04
CA GLU A 89 -13.09 -25.21 24.06
C GLU A 89 -12.93 -24.19 25.20
N THR A 90 -13.31 -22.94 24.97
CA THR A 90 -14.15 -22.17 25.90
C THR A 90 -14.80 -21.02 25.14
N ALA A 91 -16.13 -20.99 25.17
CA ALA A 91 -16.95 -19.95 24.58
C ALA A 91 -16.67 -18.58 25.21
N GLN A 92 -16.53 -17.54 24.38
CA GLN A 92 -16.98 -16.19 24.71
C GLN A 92 -17.09 -15.31 23.46
N THR A 93 -18.32 -14.88 23.21
CA THR A 93 -18.76 -13.83 22.30
C THR A 93 -18.05 -12.51 22.64
N GLY A 94 -16.96 -12.21 21.93
CA GLY A 94 -16.26 -10.93 22.07
C GLY A 94 -14.81 -10.95 21.58
N ASP A 95 -14.52 -11.44 20.37
CA ASP A 95 -13.10 -11.56 19.94
C ASP A 95 -12.85 -11.41 18.43
N GLU A 96 -13.87 -11.03 17.65
CA GLU A 96 -13.75 -10.81 16.20
C GLU A 96 -12.94 -9.55 15.87
N GLU A 97 -13.16 -8.45 16.58
CA GLU A 97 -12.46 -7.17 16.32
C GLU A 97 -10.99 -7.25 16.76
N SER A 98 -10.71 -7.96 17.85
CA SER A 98 -9.37 -8.31 18.34
C SER A 98 -8.58 -9.11 17.29
N ARG A 99 -9.16 -10.21 16.79
CA ARG A 99 -8.56 -11.03 15.72
C ARG A 99 -8.32 -10.26 14.43
N ASN A 100 -9.27 -9.43 14.00
CA ASN A 100 -9.12 -8.58 12.82
C ASN A 100 -7.97 -7.58 12.98
N ASN A 101 -7.77 -7.00 14.18
CA ASN A 101 -6.65 -6.11 14.45
C ASN A 101 -5.29 -6.83 14.41
N VAL A 102 -5.22 -8.08 14.88
CA VAL A 102 -4.01 -8.92 14.79
C VAL A 102 -3.67 -9.24 13.34
N LEU A 103 -4.65 -9.68 12.55
CA LEU A 103 -4.47 -9.96 11.10
C LEU A 103 -4.03 -8.71 10.33
N ILE A 104 -4.61 -7.54 10.65
CA ILE A 104 -4.22 -6.26 10.03
C ILE A 104 -2.77 -5.89 10.42
N SER A 105 -2.39 -6.08 11.68
CA SER A 105 -1.02 -5.82 12.14
C SER A 105 -0.01 -6.72 11.43
N GLU A 106 -0.30 -8.00 11.31
CA GLU A 106 0.53 -8.98 10.62
C GLU A 106 0.68 -8.66 9.13
N MET A 107 -0.40 -8.26 8.46
CA MET A 107 -0.37 -7.79 7.07
C MET A 107 0.58 -6.59 6.88
N PHE A 108 0.62 -5.64 7.81
CA PHE A 108 1.51 -4.48 7.74
C PHE A 108 2.98 -4.83 7.99
N SER A 109 3.26 -5.83 8.83
CA SER A 109 4.61 -6.34 9.08
C SER A 109 5.21 -6.96 7.81
N ASN A 110 4.40 -7.68 7.05
CA ASN A 110 4.83 -8.44 5.87
C ASN A 110 5.16 -7.56 4.65
N MET A 111 4.96 -6.24 4.74
CA MET A 111 5.25 -5.28 3.65
C MET A 111 6.70 -4.78 3.63
N GLN A 112 7.55 -5.24 4.54
CA GLN A 112 8.93 -4.78 4.69
C GLN A 112 9.91 -5.91 4.44
N ILE A 113 10.82 -5.73 3.48
CA ILE A 113 11.92 -6.66 3.19
C ILE A 113 13.21 -5.82 3.12
N GLY A 114 14.17 -6.07 4.02
CA GLY A 114 15.46 -5.35 4.02
C GLY A 114 15.33 -3.82 4.03
N GLY A 115 14.35 -3.26 4.74
CA GLY A 115 14.12 -1.81 4.75
C GLY A 115 13.40 -1.25 3.50
N LEU A 116 13.23 -2.03 2.44
CA LEU A 116 12.36 -1.70 1.31
C LEU A 116 10.90 -1.91 1.70
N ARG A 117 10.07 -0.96 1.31
CA ARG A 117 8.64 -1.00 1.63
C ARG A 117 7.82 -1.26 0.40
N LEU A 118 7.15 -2.41 0.36
CA LEU A 118 6.12 -2.71 -0.63
C LEU A 118 4.96 -1.74 -0.43
N ALA A 119 4.78 -0.84 -1.38
CA ALA A 119 3.86 0.27 -1.22
C ALA A 119 2.51 0.01 -1.89
N PHE A 120 2.53 -0.32 -3.18
CA PHE A 120 1.30 -0.34 -3.98
C PHE A 120 1.24 -1.49 -4.98
N ASP A 121 0.04 -2.04 -5.12
CA ASP A 121 -0.34 -2.86 -6.27
C ASP A 121 -0.88 -1.91 -7.35
N VAL A 122 -0.25 -1.90 -8.51
CA VAL A 122 -0.58 -0.96 -9.59
C VAL A 122 -1.22 -1.70 -10.76
N TYR A 123 -2.40 -1.24 -11.15
CA TYR A 123 -3.20 -1.82 -12.23
C TYR A 123 -3.36 -0.80 -13.37
N PRO A 124 -3.40 -1.26 -14.63
CA PRO A 124 -3.44 -0.37 -15.77
C PRO A 124 -4.75 0.44 -15.77
N PRO A 125 -4.78 1.60 -16.44
CA PRO A 125 -6.02 2.35 -16.65
C PRO A 125 -7.05 1.47 -17.37
N ASN A 126 -8.03 0.93 -16.63
CA ASN A 126 -9.02 0.00 -17.16
C ASN A 126 -10.40 0.29 -16.56
N SER A 127 -11.35 0.68 -17.42
CA SER A 127 -12.73 0.99 -17.02
C SER A 127 -13.51 -0.24 -16.52
N ARG A 128 -13.05 -1.45 -16.82
CA ARG A 128 -13.65 -2.71 -16.37
C ARG A 128 -13.02 -3.26 -15.10
N PHE A 129 -12.06 -2.56 -14.49
CA PHE A 129 -11.44 -2.99 -13.26
C PHE A 129 -12.47 -3.15 -12.13
N ARG A 130 -12.44 -4.28 -11.42
CA ARG A 130 -13.32 -4.56 -10.30
C ARG A 130 -12.49 -4.70 -9.03
N LYS A 131 -12.73 -3.83 -8.05
CA LYS A 131 -12.07 -3.92 -6.73
C LYS A 131 -12.29 -5.28 -6.03
N SER A 132 -13.43 -5.92 -6.25
CA SER A 132 -13.76 -7.23 -5.68
C SER A 132 -13.02 -8.41 -6.34
N ALA A 133 -12.46 -8.20 -7.53
CA ALA A 133 -11.73 -9.19 -8.32
C ALA A 133 -10.69 -8.43 -9.17
N PRO A 134 -9.66 -7.85 -8.52
CA PRO A 134 -8.74 -6.94 -9.19
C PRO A 134 -7.81 -7.65 -10.19
N GLY A 135 -7.66 -8.98 -10.05
CA GLY A 135 -6.67 -9.76 -10.78
C GLY A 135 -5.25 -9.48 -10.29
N ASP A 136 -4.27 -9.91 -11.07
CA ASP A 136 -2.86 -9.63 -10.80
C ASP A 136 -2.52 -8.18 -11.15
N PRO A 137 -1.72 -7.49 -10.33
CA PRO A 137 -1.25 -6.15 -10.65
C PRO A 137 -0.31 -6.18 -11.85
N TYR A 138 -0.28 -5.07 -12.58
CA TYR A 138 0.65 -4.86 -13.69
C TYR A 138 2.09 -4.75 -13.21
N PHE A 139 2.28 -4.16 -12.02
CA PHE A 139 3.52 -4.24 -11.24
C PHE A 139 3.24 -3.93 -9.78
N VAL A 140 4.14 -4.36 -8.89
CA VAL A 140 4.19 -3.92 -7.49
C VAL A 140 5.20 -2.79 -7.38
N LEU A 141 4.80 -1.69 -6.73
CA LEU A 141 5.67 -0.56 -6.45
C LEU A 141 6.33 -0.70 -5.08
N CYS A 142 7.67 -0.72 -5.08
CA CYS A 142 8.52 -0.66 -3.90
C CYS A 142 9.01 0.78 -3.72
N LEU A 143 8.88 1.35 -2.52
CA LEU A 143 9.54 2.61 -2.21
C LEU A 143 10.97 2.32 -1.78
N ALA A 144 11.91 2.88 -2.53
CA ALA A 144 13.33 2.82 -2.23
C ALA A 144 13.69 3.87 -1.18
N SER A 145 14.67 3.53 -0.35
CA SER A 145 15.33 4.51 0.51
C SER A 145 16.27 5.41 -0.31
N GLU A 146 16.91 6.39 0.34
CA GLU A 146 17.97 7.19 -0.28
C GLU A 146 19.13 6.33 -0.82
N TYR A 147 19.33 5.13 -0.26
CA TYR A 147 20.30 4.16 -0.74
C TYR A 147 19.63 3.16 -1.68
N PRO A 148 20.30 2.80 -2.79
CA PRO A 148 19.80 1.76 -3.68
C PRO A 148 19.67 0.42 -2.93
N PRO A 149 18.64 -0.38 -3.24
CA PRO A 149 18.48 -1.71 -2.65
C PRO A 149 19.70 -2.59 -2.94
N SER A 150 20.06 -3.43 -1.98
CA SER A 150 21.12 -4.44 -2.18
C SER A 150 20.68 -5.49 -3.20
N LYS A 151 21.65 -6.20 -3.77
CA LYS A 151 21.36 -7.25 -4.74
C LYS A 151 20.52 -8.36 -4.10
N GLU A 152 20.86 -8.74 -2.87
CA GLU A 152 20.17 -9.75 -2.10
C GLU A 152 18.70 -9.37 -1.85
N GLU A 153 18.44 -8.11 -1.48
CA GLU A 153 17.07 -7.61 -1.30
C GLU A 153 16.24 -7.66 -2.58
N ILE A 154 16.82 -7.30 -3.72
CA ILE A 154 16.15 -7.36 -5.02
C ILE A 154 15.83 -8.81 -5.37
N GLU A 155 16.80 -9.71 -5.27
CA GLU A 155 16.62 -11.13 -5.58
C GLU A 155 15.59 -11.79 -4.64
N ASP A 156 15.57 -11.42 -3.36
CA ASP A 156 14.57 -11.86 -2.40
C ASP A 156 13.17 -11.40 -2.82
N LEU A 157 13.01 -10.12 -3.12
CA LEU A 157 11.74 -9.55 -3.58
C LEU A 157 11.23 -10.22 -4.86
N GLU A 158 12.11 -10.44 -5.84
CA GLU A 158 11.76 -11.10 -7.10
C GLU A 158 11.27 -12.53 -6.87
N ARG A 159 11.91 -13.31 -5.97
CA ARG A 159 11.46 -14.66 -5.62
C ARG A 159 10.06 -14.69 -5.00
N HIS A 160 9.71 -13.68 -4.20
CA HIS A 160 8.40 -13.59 -3.55
C HIS A 160 7.34 -12.90 -4.41
N SER A 161 7.72 -12.27 -5.53
CA SER A 161 6.81 -11.54 -6.42
C SER A 161 5.90 -12.45 -7.26
N HIS A 162 6.11 -13.77 -7.24
CA HIS A 162 5.37 -14.75 -8.04
C HIS A 162 5.33 -14.42 -9.55
N GLY A 163 6.37 -13.76 -10.07
CA GLY A 163 6.47 -13.35 -11.48
C GLY A 163 5.83 -12.00 -11.80
N ILE A 164 5.25 -11.32 -10.82
CA ILE A 164 4.74 -9.96 -10.99
C ILE A 164 5.94 -8.99 -11.06
N PRO A 165 6.02 -8.12 -12.08
CA PRO A 165 7.11 -7.15 -12.18
C PRO A 165 7.20 -6.22 -10.97
N LEU A 166 8.43 -5.94 -10.54
CA LEU A 166 8.71 -4.96 -9.50
C LEU A 166 9.18 -3.64 -10.12
N LYS A 167 8.68 -2.52 -9.57
CA LYS A 167 9.20 -1.18 -9.86
C LYS A 167 9.59 -0.51 -8.56
N PHE A 168 10.72 0.18 -8.60
CA PHE A 168 11.23 0.93 -7.48
C PHE A 168 10.95 2.42 -7.71
N CYS A 169 10.53 3.09 -6.65
CA CYS A 169 10.25 4.52 -6.67
C CYS A 169 11.09 5.22 -5.61
N LEU A 170 11.87 6.19 -6.06
CA LEU A 170 12.57 7.14 -5.20
C LEU A 170 11.83 8.48 -5.25
N VAL A 171 11.50 9.01 -4.08
CA VAL A 171 10.91 10.35 -3.94
C VAL A 171 11.93 11.23 -3.26
N GLU A 172 12.47 12.19 -3.99
CA GLU A 172 13.52 13.08 -3.50
C GLU A 172 13.19 14.53 -3.87
N HIS A 173 13.09 15.41 -2.86
CA HIS A 173 12.79 16.83 -3.06
C HIS A 173 11.55 17.10 -3.95
N GLY A 174 10.50 16.26 -3.81
CA GLY A 174 9.26 16.38 -4.59
C GLY A 174 9.34 15.81 -6.02
N ARG A 175 10.48 15.25 -6.43
CA ARG A 175 10.62 14.52 -7.70
C ARG A 175 10.40 13.04 -7.48
N VAL A 176 9.59 12.43 -8.33
CA VAL A 176 9.29 11.00 -8.30
C VAL A 176 10.01 10.33 -9.46
N SER A 177 10.90 9.38 -9.15
CA SER A 177 11.67 8.63 -10.15
C SER A 177 11.33 7.15 -10.06
N PHE A 178 11.00 6.53 -11.20
CA PHE A 178 10.70 5.10 -11.30
C PHE A 178 11.83 4.38 -12.03
N PHE A 179 12.28 3.26 -11.49
CA PHE A 179 13.29 2.40 -12.11
C PHE A 179 13.01 0.92 -11.85
N SER A 180 13.65 0.06 -12.62
CA SER A 180 13.58 -1.39 -12.50
C SER A 180 14.97 -1.98 -12.71
N PHE A 181 15.25 -3.08 -12.03
CA PHE A 181 16.48 -3.83 -12.22
C PHE A 181 16.20 -4.98 -13.18
N ASN A 182 17.10 -5.17 -14.14
CA ASN A 182 17.04 -6.29 -15.07
C ASN A 182 18.36 -7.04 -14.97
N LYS A 183 18.30 -8.37 -14.88
CA LYS A 183 19.48 -9.21 -15.04
C LYS A 183 19.86 -9.23 -16.52
N VAL A 184 21.10 -8.88 -16.82
CA VAL A 184 21.67 -8.94 -18.18
C VAL A 184 22.87 -9.89 -18.14
N GLU A 185 22.84 -10.94 -18.96
CA GLU A 185 23.96 -11.85 -19.14
C GLU A 185 24.84 -11.33 -20.27
N LEU A 186 26.11 -11.07 -19.97
CA LEU A 186 27.07 -10.56 -20.96
C LEU A 186 27.62 -11.72 -21.79
N PRO A 187 27.73 -11.56 -23.13
CA PRO A 187 28.35 -12.58 -23.96
C PRO A 187 29.82 -12.72 -23.60
N ILE A 188 30.25 -13.95 -23.36
CA ILE A 188 31.66 -14.29 -23.20
C ILE A 188 32.22 -14.47 -24.62
N LEU A 189 33.21 -13.67 -25.01
CA LEU A 189 33.96 -13.92 -26.24
C LEU A 189 34.79 -15.19 -26.03
N SER A 190 34.34 -16.29 -26.64
CA SER A 190 35.10 -17.53 -26.79
C SER A 190 36.22 -17.38 -27.81
#